data_AF-A0AAE1AHI5-F1
#
_entry.id   AF-A0AAE1AHI5-F1
#
_cell.length_a   1.000
_cell.length_b   1.000
_cell.length_c   1.000
_cell.angle_alpha   90.00
_cell.angle_beta   90.00
_cell.angle_gamma   90.00
#
_symmetry.space_group_name_H-M   'P 1'
#
loop_
_entity.id
_entity.type
_entity.pdbx_description
1 polymer ?
#
loop_
_entity_poly.entity_id
_entity_poly.type
_entity_poly.pdbx_seq_one_letter_code
_entity_poly.pdbx_strand_id
1 'polypeptide(L)'
;MELLPFVDILKVFNNPINEEQAWAVCYQCAHFLQRNSSQEFYQDVYESGIHSIWLSRHGDVLLRKGPPDPNGSGKGPPHHSKSICCA
;
A
#
# COMPACT_ATOMS: atom_id res chain seq x y z
N MET A 1 -10.32 16.08 0.48
CA MET A 1 -10.42 14.78 -0.22
C MET A 1 -10.41 13.73 0.87
N GLU A 2 -11.50 12.97 1.02
CA GLU A 2 -11.64 11.98 2.09
C GLU A 2 -10.94 10.68 1.65
N LEU A 3 -9.94 10.24 2.42
CA LEU A 3 -9.15 9.05 2.14
C LEU A 3 -9.36 8.04 3.25
N LEU A 4 -9.65 6.79 2.86
CA LEU A 4 -9.83 5.67 3.78
C LEU A 4 -8.66 4.69 3.67
N PRO A 5 -8.13 4.19 4.80
CA PRO A 5 -7.18 3.09 4.76
C PRO A 5 -7.79 1.88 4.07
N PHE A 6 -7.06 1.26 3.16
CA PHE A 6 -7.53 0.06 2.47
C PHE A 6 -7.89 -1.07 3.45
N VAL A 7 -7.12 -1.19 4.54
CA VAL A 7 -7.38 -2.15 5.62
C VAL A 7 -8.75 -1.99 6.29
N ASP A 8 -9.25 -0.75 6.41
CA ASP A 8 -10.54 -0.52 7.05
C ASP A 8 -11.69 -0.88 6.12
N ILE A 9 -11.51 -0.68 4.82
CA ILE A 9 -12.44 -1.14 3.79
C ILE A 9 -12.55 -2.67 3.83
N LEU A 10 -11.42 -3.38 3.86
CA LEU A 10 -11.41 -4.84 3.96
C LEU A 10 -12.12 -5.34 5.23
N LYS A 11 -11.92 -4.67 6.38
CA LYS A 11 -12.59 -5.01 7.63
C LYS A 11 -14.10 -4.80 7.57
N VAL A 12 -14.55 -3.67 6.99
CA VAL A 12 -15.99 -3.34 6.90
C VAL A 12 -16.74 -4.31 6.00
N PHE A 13 -16.16 -4.68 4.85
CA PHE A 13 -16.81 -5.61 3.93
C PHE A 13 -16.70 -7.07 4.38
N ASN A 14 -15.76 -7.39 5.27
CA ASN A 14 -15.49 -8.73 5.81
C ASN A 14 -15.42 -9.84 4.74
N ASN A 15 -15.08 -9.45 3.50
CA ASN A 15 -14.96 -10.29 2.32
C ASN A 15 -13.68 -9.88 1.59
N PRO A 16 -12.94 -10.84 1.00
CA PRO A 16 -11.83 -10.49 0.12
C PRO A 16 -12.34 -9.70 -1.08
N ILE A 17 -11.51 -8.79 -1.58
CA ILE A 17 -11.76 -8.12 -2.86
C ILE A 17 -11.81 -9.16 -3.99
N ASN A 18 -12.58 -8.87 -5.03
CA ASN A 18 -12.62 -9.72 -6.22
C ASN A 18 -11.38 -9.48 -7.11
N GLU A 19 -11.26 -10.28 -8.18
CA GLU A 19 -10.11 -10.22 -9.10
C GLU A 19 -9.97 -8.86 -9.79
N GLU A 20 -11.06 -8.29 -10.32
CA GLU A 20 -11.04 -6.99 -11.01
C GLU A 20 -10.61 -5.85 -10.07
N GLN A 21 -11.05 -5.91 -8.81
CA GLN A 21 -10.65 -4.96 -7.78
C GLN A 21 -9.16 -5.10 -7.44
N ALA A 22 -8.66 -6.32 -7.32
CA ALA A 22 -7.24 -6.58 -7.12
C ALA A 22 -6.40 -6.01 -8.28
N TRP A 23 -6.83 -6.24 -9.52
CA TRP A 23 -6.19 -5.67 -10.71
C TRP A 23 -6.17 -4.13 -10.69
N ALA A 24 -7.30 -3.50 -10.38
CA ALA A 24 -7.40 -2.04 -10.32
C ALA A 24 -6.48 -1.43 -9.25
N VAL A 25 -6.45 -2.03 -8.05
CA VAL A 25 -5.56 -1.57 -6.95
C VAL A 25 -4.10 -1.75 -7.33
N CYS A 26 -3.72 -2.91 -7.86
CA CYS A 26 -2.34 -3.17 -8.28
C CYS A 26 -1.87 -2.21 -9.38
N TYR A 27 -2.69 -1.98 -10.41
CA TYR A 27 -2.36 -1.06 -11.50
C TYR A 27 -2.14 0.36 -11.01
N GLN A 28 -3.06 0.88 -10.18
CA GLN A 28 -2.93 2.25 -9.68
C GLN A 28 -1.75 2.41 -8.71
N CYS A 29 -1.49 1.42 -7.85
CA CYS A 29 -0.30 1.42 -7.00
C CYS A 29 0.99 1.44 -7.84
N ALA A 30 1.10 0.60 -8.87
CA ALA A 30 2.27 0.57 -9.75
C ALA A 30 2.46 1.90 -10.49
N HIS A 31 1.38 2.48 -11.02
CA HIS A 31 1.42 3.79 -11.67
C HIS A 31 1.82 4.91 -10.70
N PHE A 32 1.36 4.86 -9.44
CA PHE A 32 1.78 5.80 -8.40
C PHE A 32 3.29 5.68 -8.11
N LEU A 33 3.79 4.45 -7.94
CA LEU A 33 5.20 4.18 -7.68
C LEU A 33 6.10 4.59 -8.85
N GLN A 34 5.65 4.39 -10.10
CA GLN A 34 6.37 4.84 -11.29
C GLN A 34 6.58 6.36 -11.30
N ARG A 35 5.62 7.13 -10.78
CA ARG A 35 5.66 8.60 -10.71
C ARG A 35 6.43 9.11 -9.49
N ASN A 36 6.55 8.31 -8.44
CA ASN A 36 7.16 8.68 -7.16
C ASN A 36 8.29 7.70 -6.85
N SER A 37 9.42 7.89 -7.50
CA SER A 37 10.53 6.92 -7.51
C SER A 37 11.62 7.20 -6.47
N SER A 38 11.35 7.97 -5.41
CA SER A 38 12.36 8.22 -4.39
C SER A 38 12.58 6.97 -3.53
N GLN A 39 13.83 6.63 -3.27
CA GLN A 39 14.20 5.44 -2.49
C GLN A 39 13.60 5.47 -1.08
N GLU A 40 13.57 6.63 -0.44
CA GLU A 40 12.96 6.85 0.88
C GLU A 40 11.46 6.52 0.87
N PHE A 41 10.75 6.90 -0.20
CA PHE A 41 9.33 6.63 -0.33
C PHE A 41 9.05 5.13 -0.51
N TYR A 42 9.85 4.43 -1.32
CA TYR A 42 9.74 2.98 -1.45
C TYR A 42 9.95 2.27 -0.10
N GLN A 43 10.93 2.72 0.69
CA GLN A 43 11.19 2.16 2.02
C GLN A 43 9.98 2.37 2.95
N ASP A 44 9.44 3.58 2.99
CA ASP A 44 8.26 3.91 3.81
C ASP A 44 7.03 3.06 3.43
N VAL A 45 6.77 2.90 2.13
CA VAL A 45 5.68 2.06 1.60
C VAL A 45 5.91 0.59 1.95
N TYR A 46 7.14 0.11 1.79
CA TYR A 46 7.52 -1.28 2.06
C TYR A 46 7.35 -1.64 3.54
N GLU A 47 7.82 -0.78 4.45
CA GLU A 47 7.67 -0.96 5.89
C GLU A 47 6.21 -0.92 6.33
N SER A 48 5.41 -0.07 5.70
CA SER A 48 3.99 0.10 6.01
C SER A 48 3.11 -1.00 5.41
N GLY A 49 3.59 -1.72 4.38
CA GLY A 49 2.85 -2.79 3.70
C GLY A 49 1.45 -2.35 3.26
N ILE A 50 0.43 -3.16 3.56
CA ILE A 50 -0.98 -2.86 3.21
C ILE A 50 -1.53 -1.59 3.88
N HIS A 51 -0.93 -1.13 4.98
CA HIS A 51 -1.31 0.11 5.66
C HIS A 51 -0.87 1.37 4.91
N SER A 52 -0.03 1.21 3.88
CA SER A 52 0.35 2.31 2.98
C SER A 52 -0.69 2.63 1.92
N ILE A 53 -1.70 1.78 1.71
CA ILE A 53 -2.69 1.91 0.64
C ILE A 53 -3.92 2.67 1.13
N TRP A 54 -4.29 3.72 0.39
CA TRP A 54 -5.42 4.58 0.72
C TRP A 54 -6.31 4.76 -0.49
N LEU A 55 -7.62 4.73 -0.24
CA LEU A 55 -8.65 4.87 -1.26
C LEU A 55 -9.42 6.18 -1.09
N SER A 56 -9.56 6.89 -2.19
CA SER A 56 -10.46 8.04 -2.34
C SER A 56 -11.87 7.57 -2.68
N ARG A 57 -12.89 8.33 -2.24
CA ARG A 57 -14.28 8.10 -2.67
C ARG A 57 -14.48 8.15 -4.20
N HIS A 58 -13.53 8.76 -4.91
CA HIS A 58 -13.56 8.89 -6.37
C HIS A 58 -12.88 7.72 -7.09
N GLY A 59 -12.36 6.73 -6.34
CA GLY A 59 -11.71 5.54 -6.90
C GLY A 59 -10.19 5.67 -7.08
N ASP A 60 -9.60 6.80 -6.67
CA ASP A 60 -8.14 6.97 -6.68
C ASP A 60 -7.49 6.11 -5.60
N VAL A 61 -6.41 5.42 -5.97
CA VAL A 61 -5.53 4.68 -5.06
C VAL A 61 -4.25 5.48 -4.85
N LEU A 62 -3.91 5.72 -3.59
CA LEU A 62 -2.75 6.51 -3.18
C LEU A 62 -1.88 5.69 -2.23
N LEU A 63 -0.56 5.88 -2.36
CA LEU A 63 0.42 5.35 -1.44
C LEU A 63 0.95 6.47 -0.54
N ARG A 64 0.99 6.20 0.77
CA ARG A 64 1.59 7.10 1.77
C ARG A 64 2.16 6.27 2.92
N LYS A 65 3.06 6.85 3.70
CA LYS A 65 3.52 6.23 4.94
C LYS A 65 2.32 5.90 5.83
N GLY A 66 2.20 4.62 6.18
CA GLY A 66 1.18 4.14 7.10
C GLY A 66 1.43 4.66 8.52
N PRO A 67 0.44 4.57 9.43
CA PRO A 67 0.70 4.80 10.83
C PRO A 67 1.79 3.82 11.30
N PRO A 68 2.74 4.26 12.15
CA PRO A 68 3.69 3.33 12.74
C PRO A 68 2.94 2.23 13.49
N ASP A 69 3.29 0.97 13.21
CA ASP A 69 2.73 -0.17 13.94
C ASP A 69 3.19 -0.10 15.40
N PRO A 70 2.27 0.05 16.38
CA PRO A 70 2.64 0.13 17.80
C PRO A 70 3.25 -1.18 18.34
N ASN A 71 3.09 -2.29 17.63
CA ASN A 71 3.60 -3.62 18.00
C ASN A 71 4.75 -4.10 17.09
N GLY A 72 5.32 -3.21 16.28
CA GLY A 72 6.35 -3.52 15.29
C GLY A 72 7.55 -4.23 15.92
N SER A 73 7.56 -5.57 15.86
CA SER A 73 8.61 -6.41 16.43
C SER A 73 9.93 -6.36 15.64
N GLY A 74 10.18 -5.31 14.85
CA GLY A 74 11.40 -5.15 14.05
C GLY A 74 11.69 -6.25 13.03
N LYS A 75 10.76 -7.19 12.83
CA LYS A 75 10.87 -8.24 11.80
C LYS A 75 10.28 -7.74 10.48
N GLY A 76 10.70 -6.55 10.06
CA GLY A 76 10.69 -6.23 8.64
C GLY A 76 11.56 -7.27 7.91
N PRO A 77 11.25 -7.62 6.65
CA PRO A 77 12.13 -8.50 5.90
C PRO A 77 13.54 -7.90 5.85
N PRO A 78 14.60 -8.73 5.81
CA PRO A 78 15.97 -8.28 6.01
C PRO A 78 16.34 -7.12 5.07
N HIS A 79 17.19 -6.20 5.56
CA HIS A 79 17.79 -5.06 4.83
C HIS A 79 18.71 -5.52 3.68
N HIS A 80 18.20 -6.36 2.79
CA HIS A 80 18.87 -6.70 1.55
C HIS A 80 18.24 -5.83 0.47
N SER A 81 19.02 -4.91 -0.09
CA SER A 81 18.74 -4.24 -1.36
C SER A 81 18.25 -5.27 -2.36
N LYS A 82 16.94 -5.38 -2.52
CA LYS A 82 16.31 -6.13 -3.59
C LYS A 82 15.16 -5.26 -4.07
N SER A 83 15.35 -4.77 -5.28
CA SER A 83 14.32 -4.17 -6.12
C SER A 83 12.99 -4.85 -5.85
N ILE A 84 11.98 -4.06 -5.53
CA ILE A 84 10.59 -4.51 -5.51
C ILE A 84 10.28 -4.89 -6.97
N CYS A 85 10.41 -6.18 -7.29
CA CYS A 85 9.93 -6.70 -8.56
C CYS A 85 8.42 -6.79 -8.46
N CYS A 86 7.72 -5.90 -9.17
CA CYS A 86 6.35 -6.17 -9.57
C CYS A 86 6.41 -7.36 -10.55
N ALA A 87 5.83 -8.49 -10.14
CA ALA A 87 5.67 -9.67 -10.99
C ALA A 87 4.65 -9.42 -12.09
#